data_AF-A0A5S3SAY2-F1
#
_entry.id   AF-A0A5S3SAY2-F1
#
_cell.length_a   1.000
_cell.length_b   1.000
_cell.length_c   1.000
_cell.angle_alpha   90.00
_cell.angle_beta   90.00
_cell.angle_gamma   90.00
#
_symmetry.space_group_name_H-M   'P 1'
#
loop_
_entity.id
_entity.type
_entity.pdbx_description
1 polymer ?
#
loop_
_entity_poly.entity_id
_entity_poly.type
_entity_poly.pdbx_seq_one_letter_code
_entity_poly.pdbx_strand_id
1 'polypeptide(L)'
;INWWLSGWPGACISKQGSYISHPERSKEIITKPEWDYWYDGKAATQPLAGTDGKNIILPGQIRDGGSYEKRFSNIAVWNTVMDNYDYSLDKWFELLNA
;
A
#
# COMPACT_ATOMS: atom_id res chain seq x y z
N ILE A 1 16.69 13.55 10.95
CA ILE A 1 16.07 12.62 9.97
C ILE A 1 17.02 11.46 9.74
N ASN A 2 16.54 10.22 9.77
CA ASN A 2 17.38 9.02 9.62
C ASN A 2 17.28 8.44 8.20
N TRP A 3 18.08 7.41 7.92
CA TRP A 3 18.09 6.71 6.64
C TRP A 3 16.69 6.17 6.26
N TRP A 4 15.91 5.70 7.23
CA TRP A 4 14.56 5.19 6.99
C TRP A 4 13.61 6.23 6.35
N LEU A 5 13.75 7.50 6.74
CA LEU A 5 12.96 8.63 6.25
C LEU A 5 13.68 9.46 5.17
N SER A 6 14.72 8.89 4.55
CA SER A 6 15.51 9.57 3.51
C SER A 6 14.77 9.64 2.15
N GLY A 7 13.79 8.76 1.92
CA GLY A 7 13.00 8.69 0.70
C GLY A 7 13.11 7.34 -0.01
N TRP A 8 14.31 6.75 -0.07
CA TRP A 8 14.53 5.46 -0.74
C TRP A 8 13.69 4.32 -0.14
N PRO A 9 13.61 4.17 1.20
CA PRO A 9 12.78 3.13 1.80
C PRO A 9 11.30 3.27 1.41
N GLY A 10 10.78 4.50 1.35
CA GLY A 10 9.40 4.73 0.91
C GLY A 10 9.17 4.40 -0.57
N ALA A 11 10.15 4.66 -1.44
CA ALA A 11 10.07 4.26 -2.85
C ALA A 11 10.02 2.73 -2.98
N CYS A 12 10.85 2.00 -2.24
CA CYS A 12 10.83 0.53 -2.22
C CYS A 12 9.54 -0.05 -1.65
N ILE A 13 9.06 0.48 -0.52
CA ILE A 13 7.85 0.00 0.15
C ILE A 13 6.60 0.23 -0.72
N SER A 14 6.55 1.35 -1.45
CA SER A 14 5.44 1.65 -2.36
C SER A 14 5.23 0.60 -3.45
N LYS A 15 6.31 -0.01 -3.95
CA LYS A 15 6.26 -1.10 -4.95
C LYS A 15 5.65 -2.39 -4.40
N GLN A 16 5.61 -2.54 -3.08
CA GLN A 16 4.94 -3.64 -2.38
C GLN A 16 3.49 -3.29 -2.02
N GLY A 17 3.02 -2.10 -2.39
CA GLY A 17 1.68 -1.61 -2.08
C GLY A 17 1.50 -1.04 -0.68
N SER A 18 2.59 -0.82 0.05
CA SER A 18 2.58 -0.21 1.38
C SER A 18 3.06 1.25 1.30
N TYR A 19 2.80 2.06 2.34
CA TYR A 19 3.18 3.47 2.34
C TYR A 19 4.02 3.85 3.56
N ILE A 20 5.02 4.70 3.34
CA ILE A 20 5.82 5.29 4.41
C ILE A 20 5.12 6.53 4.99
N SER A 21 5.44 6.89 6.23
CA SER A 21 4.86 8.04 6.92
C SER A 21 5.18 9.40 6.27
N HIS A 22 6.22 9.49 5.44
CA HIS A 22 6.62 10.73 4.77
C HIS A 22 6.90 10.51 3.27
N PRO A 23 5.85 10.35 2.44
CA PRO A 23 5.98 9.91 1.06
C PRO A 23 6.57 10.97 0.11
N GLU A 24 6.50 12.26 0.45
CA GLU A 24 7.00 13.35 -0.42
C GLU A 24 8.48 13.18 -0.79
N ARG A 25 9.31 12.66 0.12
CA ARG A 25 10.72 12.41 -0.18
C ARG A 25 10.95 11.24 -1.13
N SER A 26 10.00 10.30 -1.18
CA SER A 26 10.05 9.21 -2.16
C SER A 26 9.69 9.70 -3.55
N LYS A 27 8.99 10.83 -3.69
CA LYS A 27 8.60 11.42 -4.97
C LYS A 27 9.78 11.79 -5.85
N GLU A 28 10.88 12.21 -5.25
CA GLU A 28 12.13 12.55 -5.96
C GLU A 28 12.87 11.31 -6.50
N ILE A 29 12.59 10.13 -5.93
CA ILE A 29 13.31 8.88 -6.23
C ILE A 29 12.46 7.97 -7.11
N ILE A 30 11.15 7.98 -6.93
CA ILE A 30 10.24 7.14 -7.70
C ILE A 30 9.97 7.75 -9.07
N THR A 31 9.77 6.91 -10.08
CA THR A 31 9.46 7.41 -11.43
C THR A 31 8.05 7.96 -11.49
N LYS A 32 7.79 8.88 -12.43
CA LYS A 32 6.45 9.47 -12.60
C LYS A 32 5.35 8.40 -12.84
N PRO A 33 5.54 7.36 -13.69
CA PRO A 33 4.55 6.31 -13.87
C PRO A 33 4.26 5.50 -12.60
N GLU A 34 5.29 5.23 -11.80
CA GLU A 34 5.12 4.57 -10.51
C GLU A 34 4.37 5.46 -9.51
N TRP A 35 4.70 6.76 -9.44
CA TRP A 35 3.96 7.70 -8.59
C TRP A 35 2.49 7.79 -9.00
N ASP A 36 2.22 7.90 -10.30
CA ASP A 36 0.88 8.00 -10.84
C ASP A 36 0.02 6.79 -10.46
N TYR A 37 0.58 5.59 -10.47
CA TYR A 37 -0.12 4.36 -10.10
C TYR A 37 -0.26 4.20 -8.57
N TRP A 38 0.83 4.32 -7.81
CA TRP A 38 0.83 4.04 -6.37
C TRP A 38 0.23 5.16 -5.53
N TYR A 39 0.37 6.42 -5.94
CA TYR A 39 -0.05 7.59 -5.16
C TYR A 39 -1.23 8.34 -5.78
N ASP A 40 -1.19 8.68 -7.07
CA ASP A 40 -2.29 9.42 -7.71
C ASP A 40 -3.50 8.52 -8.06
N GLY A 41 -3.34 7.19 -7.99
CA GLY A 41 -4.42 6.23 -8.27
C GLY A 41 -4.82 6.15 -9.74
N LYS A 42 -3.92 6.53 -10.66
CA LYS A 42 -4.13 6.45 -12.12
C LYS A 42 -3.86 5.05 -12.64
N ALA A 43 -4.34 4.77 -13.86
CA ALA A 43 -4.00 3.54 -14.56
C ALA A 43 -2.50 3.48 -14.86
N ALA A 44 -1.91 2.28 -14.76
CA ALA A 44 -0.53 2.05 -15.16
C ALA A 44 -0.37 2.33 -16.66
N THR A 45 0.52 3.25 -17.01
CA THR A 45 0.80 3.60 -18.42
C THR A 45 1.81 2.66 -19.06
N GLN A 46 2.59 1.95 -18.24
CA GLN A 46 3.63 1.02 -18.64
C GLN A 46 3.70 -0.13 -17.63
N PRO A 47 4.38 -1.25 -17.95
CA PRO A 47 4.65 -2.30 -16.98
C PRO A 47 5.42 -1.73 -15.78
N LEU A 48 4.97 -2.01 -14.56
CA LEU A 48 5.65 -1.57 -13.34
C LEU A 48 6.28 -2.77 -12.63
N ALA A 49 7.56 -2.61 -12.30
CA ALA A 49 8.34 -3.63 -11.62
C ALA A 49 8.17 -3.57 -10.10
N GLY A 50 8.14 -4.75 -9.47
CA GLY A 50 8.22 -4.92 -8.03
C GLY A 50 9.63 -4.63 -7.51
N THR A 51 9.83 -4.86 -6.22
CA THR A 51 11.17 -4.72 -5.60
C THR A 51 12.18 -5.76 -6.08
N ASP A 52 11.71 -6.88 -6.63
CA ASP A 52 12.53 -7.94 -7.23
C ASP A 52 12.84 -7.70 -8.72
N GLY A 53 12.39 -6.58 -9.28
CA GLY A 53 12.58 -6.23 -10.69
C GLY A 53 11.62 -6.94 -11.64
N LYS A 54 10.73 -7.81 -11.17
CA LYS A 54 9.72 -8.46 -12.02
C LYS A 54 8.54 -7.54 -12.22
N ASN A 55 8.00 -7.52 -13.44
CA ASN A 55 6.78 -6.77 -13.73
C ASN A 55 5.60 -7.41 -13.00
N ILE A 56 5.01 -6.66 -12.08
CA ILE A 56 3.85 -7.09 -11.28
C ILE A 56 2.57 -6.39 -11.72
N ILE A 57 2.68 -5.21 -12.32
CA ILE A 57 1.55 -4.44 -12.85
C ILE A 57 1.69 -4.32 -14.36
N LEU A 58 0.61 -4.61 -15.06
CA LEU A 58 0.49 -4.46 -16.50
C LEU A 58 -0.14 -3.11 -16.87
N PRO A 59 0.15 -2.57 -18.07
CA PRO A 59 -0.50 -1.37 -18.56
C PRO A 59 -2.04 -1.48 -18.53
N GLY A 60 -2.71 -0.39 -18.15
CA GLY A 60 -4.17 -0.31 -18.04
C GLY A 60 -4.73 -0.77 -16.70
N GLN A 61 -3.95 -1.44 -15.86
CA GLN A 61 -4.40 -1.81 -14.51
C GLN A 61 -4.53 -0.56 -13.63
N ILE A 62 -5.59 -0.52 -12.82
CA ILE A 62 -5.86 0.53 -11.85
C ILE A 62 -5.75 -0.08 -10.47
N ARG A 63 -5.11 0.65 -9.54
CA ARG A 63 -4.96 0.20 -8.17
C ARG A 63 -6.28 0.23 -7.43
N ASP A 64 -6.63 -0.90 -6.80
CA ASP A 64 -7.82 -1.00 -5.96
C ASP A 64 -7.76 -0.05 -4.76
N GLY A 65 -8.91 0.53 -4.40
CA GLY A 65 -9.03 1.53 -3.33
C GLY A 65 -8.70 2.97 -3.75
N GLY A 66 -8.25 3.19 -4.99
CA GLY A 66 -7.98 4.53 -5.54
C GLY A 66 -6.66 5.14 -5.10
N SER A 67 -6.58 6.48 -5.12
CA SER A 67 -5.37 7.24 -4.77
C SER A 67 -4.98 7.06 -3.31
N TYR A 68 -3.71 7.34 -3.01
CA TYR A 68 -3.18 7.39 -1.64
C TYR A 68 -4.08 8.28 -0.74
N GLU A 69 -4.38 9.50 -1.18
CA GLU A 69 -5.24 10.42 -0.43
C GLU A 69 -6.63 9.83 -0.18
N LYS A 70 -7.25 9.23 -1.20
CA LYS A 70 -8.56 8.59 -1.05
C LYS A 70 -8.52 7.46 -0.04
N ARG A 71 -7.49 6.61 -0.08
CA ARG A 71 -7.30 5.51 0.87
C ARG A 71 -7.15 6.02 2.30
N PHE A 72 -6.28 7.01 2.52
CA PHE A 72 -6.05 7.57 3.86
C PHE A 72 -7.23 8.39 4.37
N SER A 73 -8.01 9.04 3.50
CA SER A 73 -9.23 9.76 3.90
C SER A 73 -10.35 8.86 4.40
N ASN A 74 -10.36 7.59 3.99
CA ASN A 74 -11.35 6.60 4.42
C ASN A 74 -10.95 5.86 5.70
N ILE A 75 -9.76 6.13 6.27
CA ILE A 75 -9.35 5.54 7.55
C ILE A 75 -10.07 6.28 8.66
N ALA A 76 -11.28 5.84 8.99
CA ALA A 76 -12.10 6.44 10.03
C ALA A 76 -11.65 6.05 11.44
N VAL A 77 -11.14 4.82 11.63
CA VAL A 77 -10.68 4.35 12.94
C VAL A 77 -9.52 3.36 12.79
N TRP A 78 -8.45 3.56 13.58
CA TRP A 78 -7.23 2.76 13.50
C TRP A 78 -7.19 1.65 14.57
N ASN A 79 -7.92 1.79 15.68
CA ASN A 79 -7.89 0.87 16.83
C ASN A 79 -9.29 0.51 17.32
N THR A 80 -10.19 0.11 16.42
CA THR A 80 -11.49 -0.42 16.81
C THR A 80 -11.68 -1.79 16.22
N VAL A 81 -12.08 -2.73 17.07
CA VAL A 81 -12.50 -4.06 16.66
C VAL A 81 -14.02 -4.06 16.48
N MET A 82 -14.53 -4.95 15.64
CA MET A 82 -15.98 -5.13 15.50
C MET A 82 -16.56 -5.61 16.83
N ASP A 83 -17.83 -5.30 17.12
CA ASP A 83 -18.49 -5.69 18.38
C ASP A 83 -18.47 -7.21 18.63
N ASN A 84 -18.29 -8.02 17.58
CA ASN A 84 -18.25 -9.48 17.62
C ASN A 84 -16.81 -10.06 17.49
N TYR A 85 -15.78 -9.25 17.73
CA TYR A 85 -14.40 -9.69 17.60
C TYR A 85 -14.07 -10.90 18.49
N ASP A 86 -14.53 -10.89 19.74
CA ASP A 86 -14.31 -12.00 20.67
C ASP A 86 -14.96 -13.31 20.18
N TYR A 87 -16.18 -13.23 19.64
CA TYR A 87 -16.84 -14.39 19.03
C TYR A 87 -16.06 -14.96 17.85
N SER A 88 -15.45 -14.09 17.04
CA SER A 88 -14.64 -14.52 15.89
C SER A 88 -13.37 -15.25 16.34
N LEU A 89 -12.76 -14.85 17.46
CA LEU A 89 -11.61 -15.54 18.04
C LEU A 89 -11.99 -16.96 18.51
N ASP A 90 -13.12 -17.11 19.20
CA ASP A 90 -13.60 -18.41 19.67
C ASP A 90 -13.82 -19.37 18.50
N LYS A 91 -14.50 -18.93 17.43
CA LYS A 91 -14.73 -19.76 16.23
C LYS A 91 -13.46 -20.10 15.47
N TRP A 92 -12.50 -19.19 15.43
CA TRP A 92 -11.20 -19.47 14.86
C TRP A 92 -10.45 -20.54 15.67
N PHE A 93 -10.54 -20.49 17.00
CA PHE A 93 -9.94 -21.50 17.86
C PHE A 93 -10.60 -22.86 17.72
N GLU A 94 -11.93 -22.92 17.61
CA GLU A 94 -12.66 -24.15 17.28
C GLU A 94 -12.19 -24.75 15.94
N LEU A 95 -12.06 -23.92 14.89
CA LEU A 95 -11.62 -24.36 13.57
C LEU A 95 -10.21 -24.97 13.59
N LEU A 96 -9.28 -24.35 14.33
CA LEU A 96 -7.88 -24.82 14.39
C LEU A 96 -7.70 -26.11 15.20
N ASN A 97 -8.63 -26.43 16.10
CA ASN A 97 -8.54 -27.59 16.98
C ASN A 97 -9.56 -28.70 16.64
N ALA A 98 -10.24 -28.60 15.50
CA ALA A 98 -11.11 -29.64 14.95
C ALA A 98 -10.30 -30.65 14.12
#